data_AF-A0A945HV74-F1
#
_entry.id   AF-A0A945HV74-F1
#
_cell.length_a   1.000
_cell.length_b   1.000
_cell.length_c   1.000
_cell.angle_alpha   90.00
_cell.angle_beta   90.00
_cell.angle_gamma   90.00
#
_symmetry.space_group_name_H-M   'P 1'
#
loop_
_entity.id
_entity.type
_entity.pdbx_description
1 polymer ?
#
loop_
_entity_poly.entity_id
_entity_poly.type
_entity_poly.pdbx_seq_one_letter_code
_entity_poly.pdbx_strand_id
1 'polypeptide(L)'
;GSSAIMVFTLGIFAWVSGNVIFSDYLNIMYIPNAGEITIFVAAFLGALIGFLWYNTFPAQVFMGDTGSLTIGAIIAVIALMIRKELLLPLLCGIFVIENLSVVLQVGYFKYTRKRTGVGKRIFLMAPLHHHYQKLGYHESKIVSRFWIIGILLSVLTIVTLKIR
;
A
#
# COMPACT_ATOMS: atom_id res chain seq x y z
N GLY A 1 6.50 -0.99 6.97
CA GLY A 1 5.45 -0.17 7.62
C GLY A 1 4.16 -0.20 6.82
N SER A 2 4.02 0.66 5.80
CA SER A 2 2.79 0.81 5.03
C SER A 2 2.23 -0.48 4.44
N SER A 3 3.08 -1.40 3.96
CA SER A 3 2.65 -2.69 3.43
C SER A 3 1.97 -3.59 4.47
N ALA A 4 2.39 -3.51 5.74
CA ALA A 4 1.79 -4.31 6.82
C ALA A 4 0.32 -3.92 7.05
N ILE A 5 0.00 -2.63 6.95
CA ILE A 5 -1.37 -2.12 7.05
C ILE A 5 -2.25 -2.69 5.92
N MET A 6 -1.72 -2.73 4.69
CA MET A 6 -2.42 -3.29 3.53
C MET A 6 -2.63 -4.80 3.66
N VAL A 7 -1.58 -5.54 4.03
CA VAL A 7 -1.60 -6.99 4.23
C VAL A 7 -2.59 -7.37 5.33
N PHE A 8 -2.60 -6.62 6.45
CA PHE A 8 -3.58 -6.84 7.51
C PHE A 8 -5.02 -6.66 7.02
N THR A 9 -5.28 -5.62 6.24
CA THR A 9 -6.62 -5.36 5.67
C THR A 9 -7.06 -6.49 4.73
N LEU A 10 -6.15 -6.97 3.88
CA LEU A 10 -6.42 -8.13 3.01
C LEU A 10 -6.64 -9.41 3.81
N GLY A 11 -5.97 -9.58 4.95
CA GLY A 11 -6.19 -10.69 5.87
C GLY A 11 -7.59 -10.70 6.46
N ILE A 12 -8.09 -9.53 6.86
CA ILE A 12 -9.49 -9.38 7.27
C ILE A 12 -10.42 -9.79 6.13
N PHE A 13 -10.18 -9.33 4.91
CA PHE A 13 -11.03 -9.68 3.77
C PHE A 13 -11.00 -11.17 3.44
N ALA A 14 -9.82 -11.82 3.51
CA ALA A 14 -9.68 -13.25 3.32
C ALA A 14 -10.47 -14.02 4.39
N TRP A 15 -10.36 -13.62 5.65
CA TRP A 15 -11.08 -14.26 6.75
C TRP A 15 -12.59 -14.13 6.62
N VAL A 16 -13.08 -12.91 6.35
CA VAL A 16 -14.52 -12.64 6.19
C VAL A 16 -15.08 -13.40 4.98
N SER A 17 -14.36 -13.43 3.85
CA SER A 17 -14.81 -14.13 2.64
C SER A 17 -14.76 -15.66 2.79
N GLY A 18 -13.94 -16.17 3.71
CA GLY A 18 -13.82 -17.60 4.04
C GLY A 18 -14.77 -18.08 5.14
N ASN A 19 -15.58 -17.20 5.75
CA ASN A 19 -16.54 -17.57 6.79
C ASN A 19 -17.97 -17.42 6.28
N VAL A 20 -18.70 -18.53 6.22
CA VAL A 20 -20.07 -18.60 5.65
C VAL A 20 -21.03 -17.61 6.32
N ILE A 21 -20.95 -17.46 7.65
CA ILE A 21 -21.87 -16.59 8.41
C ILE A 21 -21.58 -15.12 8.09
N PHE A 22 -20.30 -14.73 8.07
CA PHE A 22 -19.93 -13.34 7.80
C PHE A 22 -20.07 -12.98 6.32
N SER A 23 -19.83 -13.93 5.42
CA SER A 23 -20.00 -13.71 3.99
C SER A 23 -21.46 -13.45 3.64
N ASP A 24 -22.38 -14.18 4.27
CA ASP A 24 -23.82 -13.98 4.10
C ASP A 24 -24.29 -12.66 4.73
N TYR A 25 -23.86 -12.38 5.97
CA TYR A 25 -24.20 -11.14 6.67
C TYR A 25 -23.74 -9.87 5.94
N LEU A 26 -22.54 -9.89 5.34
CA LEU A 26 -21.99 -8.75 4.59
C LEU A 26 -22.35 -8.77 3.10
N ASN A 27 -23.15 -9.74 2.65
CA ASN A 27 -23.53 -9.93 1.26
C ASN A 27 -22.30 -9.93 0.32
N ILE A 28 -21.24 -10.64 0.72
CA ILE A 28 -20.03 -10.82 -0.07
C ILE A 28 -19.92 -12.26 -0.56
N MET A 29 -19.26 -12.45 -1.70
CA MET A 29 -19.02 -13.78 -2.27
C MET A 29 -18.24 -14.65 -1.28
N TYR A 30 -18.84 -15.77 -0.88
CA TYR A 30 -18.15 -16.81 -0.14
C TYR A 30 -17.11 -17.49 -1.05
N ILE A 31 -15.88 -17.59 -0.57
CA ILE A 31 -14.78 -18.24 -1.28
C ILE A 31 -14.33 -19.46 -0.48
N PRO A 32 -14.64 -20.69 -0.95
CA PRO A 32 -14.19 -21.90 -0.30
C PRO A 32 -12.66 -21.90 -0.12
N ASN A 33 -12.18 -22.39 1.02
CA ASN A 33 -10.76 -22.50 1.37
C ASN A 33 -9.99 -21.16 1.47
N ALA A 34 -10.67 -20.00 1.44
CA ALA A 34 -10.02 -18.71 1.68
C ALA A 34 -9.41 -18.58 3.10
N GLY A 35 -9.79 -19.47 4.02
CA GLY A 35 -9.15 -19.61 5.34
C GLY A 35 -7.63 -19.84 5.27
N GLU A 36 -7.15 -20.63 4.31
CA GLU A 36 -5.71 -20.90 4.12
C GLU A 36 -4.93 -19.62 3.78
N ILE A 37 -5.55 -18.74 2.99
CA ILE A 37 -4.99 -17.42 2.66
C ILE A 37 -4.81 -16.60 3.94
N THR A 38 -5.76 -16.69 4.87
CA THR A 38 -5.69 -15.97 6.15
C THR A 38 -4.48 -16.43 6.98
N ILE A 39 -4.18 -17.73 7.00
CA ILE A 39 -3.01 -18.27 7.71
C ILE A 39 -1.71 -17.73 7.11
N PHE A 40 -1.58 -17.78 5.78
CA PHE A 40 -0.42 -17.21 5.09
C PHE A 40 -0.26 -15.71 5.36
N VAL A 41 -1.36 -14.94 5.27
CA VAL A 41 -1.36 -13.50 5.53
C VAL A 41 -0.94 -13.19 6.97
N ALA A 42 -1.38 -13.98 7.95
CA ALA A 42 -1.00 -13.79 9.34
C ALA A 42 0.51 -14.02 9.57
N ALA A 43 1.07 -15.10 9.01
CA ALA A 43 2.51 -15.37 9.06
C ALA A 43 3.31 -14.26 8.36
N PHE A 44 2.85 -13.84 7.18
CA PHE A 44 3.49 -12.78 6.40
C PHE A 44 3.45 -11.43 7.13
N LEU A 45 2.30 -11.06 7.72
CA LEU A 45 2.17 -9.86 8.54
C LEU A 45 3.13 -9.89 9.73
N GLY A 46 3.26 -11.04 10.41
CA GLY A 46 4.25 -11.24 11.47
C GLY A 46 5.67 -10.99 10.99
N ALA A 47 6.05 -11.51 9.82
CA ALA A 47 7.35 -11.25 9.20
C ALA A 47 7.55 -9.76 8.88
N LEU A 48 6.52 -9.05 8.41
CA LEU A 48 6.60 -7.60 8.14
C LEU A 48 6.78 -6.77 9.40
N ILE A 49 6.12 -7.14 10.50
CA ILE A 49 6.29 -6.50 11.81
C ILE A 49 7.68 -6.80 12.38
N GLY A 50 8.13 -8.05 12.27
CA GLY A 50 9.49 -8.45 12.68
C GLY A 50 10.57 -7.71 11.88
N PHE A 51 10.40 -7.58 10.56
CA PHE A 51 11.28 -6.77 9.72
C PHE A 51 11.25 -5.29 10.12
N LEU A 52 10.07 -4.74 10.42
CA LEU A 52 9.90 -3.35 10.82
C LEU A 52 10.69 -3.04 12.10
N TRP A 53 10.81 -3.98 13.03
CA TRP A 53 11.63 -3.82 14.24
C TRP A 53 13.06 -3.35 13.90
N TYR A 54 13.68 -3.95 12.89
CA TYR A 54 15.04 -3.63 12.44
C TYR A 54 15.09 -2.51 11.38
N ASN A 55 13.95 -2.15 10.79
CA ASN A 55 13.85 -1.16 9.71
C ASN A 55 13.33 0.21 10.18
N THR A 56 12.83 0.33 11.42
CA THR A 56 12.48 1.64 12.00
C THR A 56 13.70 2.55 12.10
N PHE A 57 13.48 3.87 12.01
CA PHE A 57 14.57 4.85 12.03
C PHE A 57 15.29 4.85 13.39
N PRO A 58 16.64 4.76 13.43
CA PRO A 58 17.57 4.58 12.30
C PRO A 58 17.64 3.11 11.82
N ALA A 59 17.47 2.89 10.51
CA ALA A 59 17.35 1.55 9.94
C ALA A 59 18.66 0.75 10.03
N GLN A 60 18.56 -0.48 10.53
CA GLN A 60 19.67 -1.44 10.62
C GLN A 60 19.69 -2.39 9.43
N VAL A 61 18.51 -2.73 8.91
CA VAL A 61 18.34 -3.61 7.74
C VAL A 61 17.50 -2.90 6.68
N PHE A 62 18.00 -2.90 5.45
CA PHE A 62 17.29 -2.39 4.29
C PHE A 62 16.58 -3.51 3.56
N MET A 63 15.41 -3.18 3.01
CA MET A 63 14.54 -4.16 2.36
C MET A 63 15.09 -4.69 1.02
N GLY A 64 15.71 -3.79 0.24
CA GLY A 64 16.13 -4.07 -1.13
C GLY A 64 14.97 -4.35 -2.10
N ASP A 65 15.33 -4.58 -3.37
CA ASP A 65 14.37 -4.86 -4.44
C ASP A 65 13.74 -6.24 -4.31
N THR A 66 14.49 -7.21 -3.78
CA THR A 66 13.98 -8.56 -3.49
C THR A 66 12.77 -8.51 -2.57
N GLY A 67 12.84 -7.71 -1.50
CA GLY A 67 11.72 -7.57 -0.58
C GLY A 67 10.58 -6.76 -1.19
N SER A 68 10.87 -5.58 -1.75
CA SER A 68 9.83 -4.64 -2.20
C SER A 68 8.97 -5.19 -3.33
N LEU A 69 9.58 -5.83 -4.34
CA LEU A 69 8.87 -6.46 -5.46
C LEU A 69 8.03 -7.65 -4.99
N THR A 70 8.59 -8.48 -4.11
CA THR A 70 7.90 -9.66 -3.55
C THR A 70 6.67 -9.25 -2.75
N ILE A 71 6.77 -8.22 -1.90
CA ILE A 71 5.60 -7.70 -1.16
C ILE A 71 4.52 -7.21 -2.13
N GLY A 72 4.90 -6.41 -3.13
CA GLY A 72 3.94 -5.88 -4.10
C GLY A 72 3.20 -6.98 -4.84
N ALA A 73 3.93 -8.01 -5.28
CA ALA A 73 3.37 -9.20 -5.94
C ALA A 73 2.42 -9.96 -5.02
N ILE A 74 2.83 -10.22 -3.77
CA ILE A 74 2.00 -10.93 -2.77
C ILE A 74 0.69 -10.18 -2.50
N ILE A 75 0.74 -8.85 -2.30
CA ILE A 75 -0.45 -8.01 -2.09
C ILE A 75 -1.41 -8.13 -3.28
N ALA A 76 -0.89 -8.04 -4.51
CA ALA A 76 -1.70 -8.16 -5.72
C ALA A 76 -2.32 -9.55 -5.88
N VAL A 77 -1.55 -10.62 -5.65
CA VAL A 77 -2.02 -12.01 -5.74
C VAL A 77 -3.11 -12.28 -4.70
N ILE A 78 -2.91 -11.89 -3.44
CA ILE A 78 -3.93 -12.06 -2.40
C ILE A 78 -5.22 -11.36 -2.81
N ALA A 79 -5.14 -10.10 -3.25
CA ALA A 79 -6.31 -9.33 -3.67
C ALA A 79 -7.07 -9.95 -4.84
N LEU A 80 -6.37 -10.58 -5.79
CA LEU A 80 -6.97 -11.34 -6.89
C LEU A 80 -7.66 -12.62 -6.39
N MET A 81 -7.02 -13.37 -5.48
CA MET A 81 -7.58 -14.59 -4.92
C MET A 81 -8.89 -14.33 -4.17
N ILE A 82 -8.98 -13.20 -3.44
CA ILE A 82 -10.19 -12.81 -2.69
C ILE A 82 -11.20 -12.01 -3.54
N ARG A 83 -10.94 -11.80 -4.85
CA ARG A 83 -11.79 -11.03 -5.77
C ARG A 83 -12.05 -9.58 -5.31
N LYS A 84 -11.03 -8.90 -4.77
CA LYS A 84 -11.10 -7.50 -4.29
C LYS A 84 -10.13 -6.57 -5.03
N GLU A 85 -9.77 -6.90 -6.26
CA GLU A 85 -8.82 -6.16 -7.09
C GLU A 85 -9.20 -4.68 -7.30
N LEU A 86 -10.50 -4.38 -7.43
CA LEU A 86 -10.98 -3.00 -7.63
C LEU A 86 -10.75 -2.10 -6.40
N LEU A 87 -10.55 -2.70 -5.23
CA LEU A 87 -10.27 -1.97 -3.99
C LEU A 87 -8.77 -1.68 -3.80
N LEU A 88 -7.89 -2.30 -4.61
CA LEU A 88 -6.44 -2.09 -4.51
C LEU A 88 -6.01 -0.63 -4.68
N PRO A 89 -6.52 0.16 -5.65
CA PRO A 89 -6.10 1.55 -5.78
C PRO A 89 -6.41 2.40 -4.53
N LEU A 90 -7.49 2.08 -3.82
CA LEU A 90 -7.86 2.75 -2.57
C LEU A 90 -6.96 2.27 -1.42
N LEU A 91 -6.83 0.95 -1.24
CA LEU A 91 -6.04 0.34 -0.17
C LEU A 91 -4.55 0.70 -0.28
N CYS A 92 -4.00 0.59 -1.50
CA CYS A 92 -2.62 0.90 -1.84
C CYS A 92 -2.43 2.37 -2.21
N GLY A 93 -3.35 3.27 -1.82
CA GLY A 93 -3.38 4.66 -2.29
C GLY A 93 -2.06 5.41 -2.08
N ILE A 94 -1.31 5.12 -1.02
CA ILE A 94 0.04 5.69 -0.82
C ILE A 94 1.00 5.26 -1.93
N PHE A 95 1.03 3.97 -2.29
CA PHE A 95 1.88 3.47 -3.36
C PHE A 95 1.47 4.03 -4.72
N VAL A 96 0.16 4.15 -4.95
CA VAL A 96 -0.40 4.75 -6.16
C VAL A 96 0.02 6.21 -6.27
N ILE A 97 -0.16 7.00 -5.21
CA ILE A 97 0.20 8.42 -5.19
C ILE A 97 1.71 8.63 -5.34
N GLU A 98 2.53 7.79 -4.70
CA GLU A 98 3.98 7.82 -4.84
C GLU A 98 4.42 7.54 -6.29
N ASN A 99 3.88 6.49 -6.91
CA ASN A 99 4.18 6.17 -8.31
C ASN A 99 3.67 7.27 -9.26
N LEU A 100 2.44 7.74 -9.04
CA LEU A 100 1.83 8.81 -9.83
C LEU A 100 2.66 10.09 -9.76
N SER A 101 3.25 10.42 -8.60
CA SER A 101 4.13 11.58 -8.45
C SER A 101 5.34 11.50 -9.37
N VAL A 102 5.93 10.31 -9.53
CA VAL A 102 7.07 10.08 -10.44
C VAL A 102 6.64 10.19 -11.90
N VAL A 103 5.51 9.56 -12.26
CA VAL A 103 4.98 9.61 -13.63
C VAL A 103 4.67 11.04 -14.04
N LEU A 104 3.99 11.81 -13.18
CA LEU A 104 3.68 13.22 -13.40
C LEU A 104 4.96 14.07 -13.49
N GLN A 105 5.91 13.88 -12.58
CA GLN A 105 7.17 14.63 -12.56
C GLN A 105 7.98 14.39 -13.84
N VAL A 106 8.19 13.13 -14.24
CA VAL A 106 8.96 12.77 -15.43
C VAL A 106 8.22 13.21 -16.71
N GLY A 107 6.90 13.00 -16.76
CA GLY A 107 6.06 13.42 -17.89
C GLY A 107 6.11 14.94 -18.10
N TYR A 108 5.95 15.71 -17.02
CA TYR A 108 5.98 17.17 -17.08
C TYR A 108 7.37 17.71 -17.41
N PHE A 109 8.43 17.12 -16.86
CA PHE A 109 9.81 17.51 -17.18
C PHE A 109 10.12 17.29 -18.66
N LYS A 110 9.73 16.14 -19.21
CA LYS A 110 9.88 15.84 -20.65
C LYS A 110 9.06 16.79 -21.52
N TYR A 111 7.80 17.06 -21.14
CA TYR A 111 6.90 17.95 -21.87
C TYR A 111 7.43 19.38 -21.94
N THR A 112 7.81 19.95 -20.79
CA THR A 112 8.30 21.34 -20.71
C THR A 112 9.64 21.52 -21.39
N ARG A 113 10.55 20.53 -21.29
CA ARG A 113 11.81 20.54 -22.05
C ARG A 113 11.58 20.54 -23.56
N LYS A 114 10.61 19.77 -24.06
CA LYS A 114 10.26 19.73 -25.49
C LYS A 114 9.61 21.02 -25.99
N ARG A 115 8.78 21.67 -25.16
CA ARG A 115 8.04 22.89 -25.52
C ARG A 115 8.85 24.18 -25.38
N THR A 116 9.66 24.30 -24.32
CA THR A 116 10.28 25.57 -23.90
C THR A 116 11.81 25.51 -23.84
N GLY A 117 12.41 24.38 -24.22
CA GLY A 117 13.86 24.15 -24.12
C GLY A 117 14.36 23.89 -22.68
N VAL A 118 13.66 24.38 -21.66
CA VAL A 118 14.00 24.22 -20.25
C VAL A 118 13.04 23.24 -19.56
N GLY A 119 13.59 22.21 -18.91
CA GLY A 119 12.81 21.26 -18.12
C GLY A 119 12.36 21.86 -16.79
N LYS A 120 11.05 21.93 -16.56
CA LYS A 120 10.46 22.37 -15.29
C LYS A 120 10.02 21.17 -14.46
N ARG A 121 10.01 21.32 -13.14
CA ARG A 121 9.62 20.29 -12.16
C ARG A 121 8.33 20.71 -11.45
N ILE A 122 7.44 19.75 -11.18
CA ILE A 122 6.20 19.99 -10.41
C ILE A 122 6.53 19.93 -8.91
N PHE A 123 7.18 18.85 -8.50
CA PHE A 123 7.65 18.65 -7.13
C PHE A 123 9.14 19.00 -7.04
N LEU A 124 9.58 19.43 -5.86
CA LEU A 124 11.01 19.68 -5.58
C LEU A 124 11.88 18.43 -5.89
N MET A 125 11.36 17.26 -5.56
CA MET A 125 11.91 15.94 -5.88
C MET A 125 10.77 14.94 -5.95
N ALA A 126 10.85 13.94 -6.83
CA ALA A 126 9.96 12.79 -6.83
C ALA A 126 10.78 11.55 -6.46
N PRO A 127 10.22 10.59 -5.71
CA PRO A 127 8.82 10.48 -5.27
C PRO A 127 8.41 11.47 -4.15
N LEU A 128 7.14 11.45 -3.74
CA LEU A 128 6.53 12.45 -2.84
C LEU A 128 7.18 12.53 -1.46
N HIS A 129 7.60 11.41 -0.86
CA HIS A 129 8.33 11.47 0.41
C HIS A 129 9.63 12.31 0.32
N HIS A 130 10.36 12.26 -0.81
CA HIS A 130 11.53 13.12 -1.02
C HIS A 130 11.17 14.59 -1.22
N HIS A 131 10.00 14.88 -1.81
CA HIS A 131 9.49 16.24 -1.86
C HIS A 131 9.35 16.83 -0.45
N TYR A 132 8.76 16.09 0.48
CA TYR A 132 8.62 16.53 1.87
C TYR A 132 9.95 16.61 2.61
N GLN A 133 10.89 15.71 2.35
CA GLN A 133 12.26 15.83 2.91
C GLN A 133 12.94 17.13 2.45
N LYS A 134 12.80 17.52 1.17
CA LYS A 134 13.33 18.78 0.65
C LYS A 134 12.66 20.03 1.23
N LEU A 135 11.43 19.89 1.75
CA LEU A 135 10.76 20.95 2.51
C LEU A 135 11.20 21.03 3.99
N GLY A 136 12.16 20.20 4.41
CA GLY A 136 12.72 20.21 5.77
C GLY A 136 12.00 19.30 6.77
N TYR A 137 11.10 18.42 6.32
CA TYR A 137 10.45 17.46 7.23
C TYR A 137 11.40 16.32 7.60
N HIS A 138 11.46 15.99 8.89
CA HIS A 138 12.19 14.82 9.39
C HIS A 138 11.58 13.52 8.82
N GLU A 139 12.43 12.56 8.46
CA GLU A 139 12.01 11.32 7.80
C GLU A 139 10.98 10.55 8.63
N SER A 140 11.23 10.35 9.93
CA SER A 140 10.28 9.69 10.85
C SER A 140 8.91 10.36 10.84
N LYS A 141 8.85 11.69 10.75
CA LYS A 141 7.58 12.44 10.71
C LYS A 141 6.81 12.18 9.41
N ILE A 142 7.51 12.05 8.28
CA ILE A 142 6.90 11.71 6.99
C ILE A 142 6.34 10.28 7.05
N VAL A 143 7.16 9.33 7.53
CA VAL A 143 6.77 7.91 7.64
C VAL A 143 5.54 7.75 8.53
N SER A 144 5.51 8.38 9.72
CA SER A 144 4.35 8.32 10.62
C SER A 144 3.10 8.91 10.00
N ARG A 145 3.20 10.03 9.27
CA ARG A 145 2.05 10.63 8.57
C ARG A 145 1.53 9.73 7.46
N PHE A 146 2.42 9.07 6.73
CA PHE A 146 2.01 8.09 5.74
C PHE A 146 1.32 6.91 6.38
N TRP A 147 1.75 6.43 7.55
CA TRP A 147 1.02 5.38 8.26
C TRP A 147 -0.38 5.82 8.68
N ILE A 148 -0.54 7.05 9.18
CA ILE A 148 -1.86 7.60 9.52
C ILE A 148 -2.77 7.59 8.28
N ILE A 149 -2.30 8.10 7.14
CA ILE A 149 -3.06 8.07 5.89
C ILE A 149 -3.36 6.63 5.46
N GLY A 150 -2.40 5.71 5.60
CA GLY A 150 -2.55 4.31 5.23
C GLY A 150 -3.62 3.61 6.06
N ILE A 151 -3.64 3.85 7.38
CA ILE A 151 -4.69 3.34 8.28
C ILE A 151 -6.05 3.91 7.89
N LEU A 152 -6.14 5.21 7.60
CA LEU A 152 -7.39 5.84 7.16
C LEU A 152 -7.91 5.23 5.84
N LEU A 153 -7.03 5.01 4.86
CA LEU A 153 -7.37 4.35 3.59
C LEU A 153 -7.81 2.91 3.81
N SER A 154 -7.14 2.16 4.70
CA SER A 154 -7.55 0.81 5.08
C SER A 154 -8.94 0.78 5.70
N VAL A 155 -9.24 1.68 6.65
CA VAL A 155 -10.57 1.78 7.26
C VAL A 155 -11.62 2.14 6.20
N LEU A 156 -11.34 3.11 5.34
CA LEU A 156 -12.22 3.46 4.21
C LEU A 156 -12.48 2.26 3.29
N THR A 157 -11.45 1.47 3.01
CA THR A 157 -11.56 0.26 2.17
C THR A 157 -12.47 -0.78 2.82
N ILE A 158 -12.36 -0.99 4.14
CA ILE A 158 -13.24 -1.90 4.89
C ILE A 158 -14.68 -1.39 4.88
N VAL A 159 -14.90 -0.10 5.16
CA VAL A 159 -16.25 0.51 5.19
C VAL A 159 -16.92 0.42 3.82
N THR A 160 -16.16 0.57 2.74
CA THR A 160 -16.66 0.46 1.36
C THR A 160 -17.29 -0.90 1.07
N LEU A 161 -16.91 -1.98 1.77
CA LEU A 161 -17.58 -3.28 1.63
C LEU A 161 -19.05 -3.25 2.04
N LYS A 162 -19.42 -2.39 3.00
CA LYS A 162 -20.78 -2.31 3.55
C LYS A 162 -21.69 -1.36 2.75
N ILE A 163 -21.14 -0.51 1.88
CA ILE A 163 -21.90 0.49 1.12
C ILE A 163 -22.54 -0.16 -0.15
N ARG A 164 -23.08 -1.37 -0.01
CA ARG A 164 -23.89 -2.02 -1.04
C ARG A 164 -25.21 -2.49 -0.47
#